data_AF-A0A4U7DX70-F1
#
_entry.id   AF-A0A4U7DX70-F1
#
_cell.length_a   1.000
_cell.length_b   1.000
_cell.length_c   1.000
_cell.angle_alpha   90.00
_cell.angle_beta   90.00
_cell.angle_gamma   90.00
#
_symmetry.space_group_name_H-M   'P 1'
#
loop_
_entity.id
_entity.type
_entity.pdbx_description
1 polymer ?
#
loop_
_entity_poly.entity_id
_entity_poly.type
_entity_poly.pdbx_seq_one_letter_code
_entity_poly.pdbx_strand_id
1 'polypeptide(L)' 'MGELTKTLELKLVDPNLHKRQKLRETRDAYRRALQAAFDTGCDTQSATNDVVVEYDLSGYAKNALKKYVPQLC' A
#
# COMPACT_ATOMS: atom_id res chain seq x y z
N MET A 1 -28.69 -8.87 35.07
CA MET A 1 -27.39 -8.71 34.39
C MET A 1 -27.53 -7.55 33.43
N GLY A 2 -27.08 -6.36 33.82
CA GLY A 2 -27.21 -5.14 33.00
C GLY A 2 -26.09 -5.06 31.96
N GLU A 3 -26.45 -4.74 30.72
CA GLU A 3 -25.52 -4.57 29.60
C GLU A 3 -24.62 -3.34 29.84
N LEU A 4 -23.31 -3.51 29.66
CA LEU A 4 -22.31 -2.48 29.96
C LEU A 4 -21.80 -1.89 28.65
N THR A 5 -22.37 -0.75 28.24
CA THR A 5 -21.90 -0.03 27.04
C THR A 5 -20.63 0.75 27.38
N LYS A 6 -19.52 0.43 26.71
CA LYS A 6 -18.26 1.18 26.82
C LYS A 6 -18.05 1.99 25.55
N THR A 7 -17.89 3.29 25.69
CA THR A 7 -17.56 4.19 24.59
C THR A 7 -16.05 4.19 24.37
N LEU A 8 -15.62 3.89 23.15
CA LEU A 8 -14.22 3.95 22.74
C LEU A 8 -13.96 5.29 22.05
N GLU A 9 -13.07 6.10 22.60
CA GLU A 9 -12.68 7.37 21.98
C GLU A 9 -11.40 7.21 21.17
N LEU A 10 -11.46 7.57 19.89
CA LEU A 10 -10.33 7.55 18.97
C LEU A 10 -9.85 8.98 18.71
N LYS A 11 -8.55 9.20 18.87
CA LYS A 11 -7.93 10.49 18.55
C LYS A 11 -6.85 10.29 17.49
N LEU A 12 -6.90 11.09 16.44
CA LEU A 12 -5.81 11.21 15.49
C LEU A 12 -4.66 11.97 16.16
N VAL A 13 -3.49 11.37 16.14
CA VAL A 13 -2.26 11.96 16.69
C VAL A 13 -1.22 12.08 15.59
N ASP A 14 -0.40 13.10 15.70
CA ASP A 14 0.74 13.25 14.82
C ASP A 14 1.64 12.02 14.88
N PRO A 15 2.04 11.45 13.72
CA PRO A 15 3.01 10.39 13.71
C PRO A 15 4.32 10.89 14.28
N ASN A 16 4.88 10.13 15.23
CA ASN A 16 6.23 10.38 15.71
C ASN A 16 7.26 10.28 14.56
N LEU A 17 8.49 10.75 14.81
CA LEU A 17 9.54 10.79 13.79
C LEU A 17 9.73 9.44 13.08
N HIS A 18 9.75 8.35 13.86
CA HIS A 18 9.91 7.00 13.34
C HIS A 18 8.75 6.58 12.43
N LYS A 19 7.50 6.85 12.81
CA LYS A 19 6.32 6.60 11.98
C LYS A 19 6.36 7.41 10.68
N ARG A 20 6.82 8.66 10.73
CA ARG A 20 6.98 9.51 9.53
C ARG A 20 8.06 8.95 8.59
N GLN A 21 9.18 8.50 9.13
CA GLN A 21 10.24 7.84 8.34
C GLN A 21 9.70 6.57 7.68
N LYS A 22 9.02 5.70 8.45
CA LYS A 22 8.47 4.47 7.92
C LYS A 22 7.43 4.71 6.82
N LEU A 23 6.59 5.72 6.98
CA LEU A 23 5.63 6.14 5.95
C LEU A 23 6.34 6.54 4.65
N ARG A 24 7.46 7.30 4.75
CA ARG A 24 8.24 7.71 3.58
C ARG A 24 8.86 6.50 2.89
N GLU A 25 9.47 5.58 3.64
CA GLU A 25 10.02 4.33 3.11
C GLU A 25 8.95 3.53 2.34
N THR A 26 7.78 3.33 2.93
CA THR A 26 6.67 2.59 2.29
C THR A 26 6.20 3.31 1.03
N ARG A 27 6.05 4.63 1.06
CA ARG A 27 5.67 5.42 -0.11
C ARG A 27 6.72 5.31 -1.23
N ASP A 28 8.00 5.35 -0.88
CA ASP A 28 9.08 5.31 -1.86
C ASP A 28 9.23 3.90 -2.46
N ALA A 29 9.00 2.83 -1.67
CA ALA A 29 8.84 1.48 -2.19
C ALA A 29 7.64 1.35 -3.13
N TYR A 30 6.50 1.94 -2.76
CA TYR A 30 5.29 1.93 -3.59
C TYR A 30 5.50 2.60 -4.95
N ARG A 31 6.14 3.79 -4.96
CA ARG A 31 6.44 4.51 -6.21
C ARG A 31 7.41 3.73 -7.10
N ARG A 32 8.42 3.08 -6.52
CA ARG A 32 9.34 2.22 -7.28
C ARG A 32 8.65 1.02 -7.90
N ALA A 33 7.79 0.34 -7.13
CA ALA A 33 7.01 -0.79 -7.63
C ALA A 33 6.05 -0.36 -8.76
N LEU A 34 5.39 0.79 -8.60
CA LEU A 34 4.53 1.37 -9.64
C LEU A 34 5.30 1.66 -10.92
N GLN A 35 6.45 2.34 -10.82
CA GLN A 35 7.27 2.70 -11.97
C GLN A 35 7.82 1.45 -12.66
N ALA A 36 8.35 0.48 -11.91
CA ALA A 36 8.87 -0.75 -12.47
C ALA A 36 7.80 -1.52 -13.25
N ALA A 37 6.60 -1.70 -12.67
CA ALA A 37 5.52 -2.41 -13.36
C ALA A 37 5.04 -1.67 -14.62
N PHE A 38 5.03 -0.33 -14.58
CA PHE A 38 4.72 0.49 -15.75
C PHE A 38 5.78 0.37 -16.84
N ASP A 39 7.06 0.48 -16.50
CA ASP A 39 8.19 0.40 -17.44
C ASP A 39 8.31 -0.99 -18.08
N THR A 40 7.84 -2.03 -17.38
CA THR A 40 7.79 -3.41 -17.90
C THR A 40 6.62 -3.62 -18.87
N GLY A 41 5.73 -2.63 -19.03
CA GLY A 41 4.57 -2.71 -19.93
C GLY A 41 3.52 -3.71 -19.45
N CYS A 42 3.30 -3.82 -18.14
CA CYS A 42 2.34 -4.78 -17.58
C CYS A 42 0.90 -4.41 -17.96
N ASP A 43 0.35 -5.12 -18.95
CA ASP A 43 -1.02 -4.97 -19.46
C ASP A 43 -2.06 -5.83 -18.71
N THR A 44 -1.61 -6.68 -17.79
CA THR A 44 -2.47 -7.54 -16.97
C THR A 44 -2.15 -7.46 -15.49
N GLN A 45 -3.15 -7.80 -14.67
CA GLN A 45 -2.99 -7.88 -13.23
C GLN A 45 -1.95 -8.93 -12.80
N SER A 46 -1.83 -10.02 -13.57
CA SER A 46 -0.85 -11.07 -13.32
C SER A 46 0.56 -10.59 -13.61
N ALA A 47 0.79 -9.97 -14.78
CA ALA A 47 2.10 -9.39 -15.11
C ALA A 47 2.53 -8.35 -14.06
N THR A 48 1.60 -7.52 -13.59
CA THR A 48 1.87 -6.58 -12.49
C THR A 48 2.22 -7.31 -11.19
N ASN A 49 1.57 -8.44 -10.89
CA ASN A 49 1.83 -9.24 -9.68
C ASN A 49 3.29 -9.73 -9.65
N ASP A 50 3.77 -10.25 -10.77
CA ASP A 50 5.13 -10.81 -10.90
C ASP A 50 6.20 -9.75 -10.62
N VAL A 51 5.92 -8.47 -10.91
CA VAL A 51 6.84 -7.35 -10.59
C VAL A 51 6.71 -6.89 -9.14
N VAL A 52 5.48 -6.74 -8.62
CA VAL A 52 5.26 -6.15 -7.28
C VAL A 52 5.43 -7.13 -6.12
N VAL A 53 5.50 -8.44 -6.39
CA VAL A 53 5.65 -9.48 -5.36
C VAL A 53 6.94 -9.33 -4.56
N GLU A 54 8.02 -8.95 -5.21
CA GLU A 54 9.37 -8.76 -4.63
C GLU A 54 9.47 -7.53 -3.71
N TYR A 55 8.51 -6.62 -3.76
CA TYR A 55 8.51 -5.42 -2.93
C TYR A 55 7.94 -5.70 -1.53
N ASP A 56 8.57 -5.15 -0.50
CA ASP A 56 8.03 -5.14 0.87
C ASP A 56 6.89 -4.11 1.00
N LEU A 57 5.74 -4.48 0.46
CA LEU A 57 4.50 -3.71 0.45
C LEU A 57 3.37 -4.55 1.05
N SER A 58 2.41 -3.89 1.69
CA SER A 58 1.23 -4.57 2.20
C SER A 58 0.44 -5.23 1.07
N GLY A 59 -0.29 -6.31 1.36
CA GLY A 59 -1.15 -6.98 0.38
C GLY A 59 -2.16 -6.03 -0.27
N TYR A 60 -2.68 -5.06 0.50
CA TYR A 60 -3.55 -4.01 -0.01
C TYR A 60 -2.86 -3.12 -1.05
N ALA A 61 -1.62 -2.69 -0.77
CA ALA A 61 -0.84 -1.88 -1.70
C ALA A 61 -0.50 -2.65 -2.99
N LYS A 62 -0.10 -3.92 -2.88
CA LYS A 62 0.16 -4.79 -4.04
C LYS A 62 -1.10 -4.97 -4.89
N ASN A 63 -2.25 -5.22 -4.27
CA ASN A 63 -3.52 -5.36 -4.99
C ASN A 63 -3.96 -4.07 -5.69
N ALA A 64 -3.70 -2.91 -5.09
CA ALA A 64 -3.94 -1.64 -5.75
C ALA A 64 -3.09 -1.51 -7.02
N LEU A 65 -1.78 -1.79 -6.94
CA LEU A 65 -0.89 -1.75 -8.10
C LEU A 65 -1.39 -2.67 -9.23
N LYS A 66 -1.71 -3.93 -8.91
CA LYS A 66 -2.26 -4.90 -9.88
C LYS A 66 -3.51 -4.38 -10.59
N LYS A 67 -4.37 -3.66 -9.88
CA LYS A 67 -5.59 -3.11 -10.45
C LYS A 67 -5.31 -1.91 -11.36
N TYR A 68 -4.42 -1.01 -10.95
CA TYR A 68 -4.25 0.29 -11.59
C TYR A 68 -3.18 0.33 -12.69
N VAL A 69 -2.06 -0.38 -12.55
CA VAL A 69 -0.96 -0.37 -13.55
C VAL A 69 -1.45 -0.72 -14.96
N PRO A 70 -2.25 -1.78 -15.17
CA PRO A 70 -2.73 -2.13 -16.52
C PRO A 70 -3.61 -1.07 -17.18
N GLN A 71 -4.19 -0.15 -16.39
CA GLN A 71 -5.03 0.93 -16.90
C GLN A 71 -4.23 2.19 -17.26
N LEU A 72 -2.94 2.22 -16.92
CA LEU A 72 -2.04 3.33 -17.21
C LEU A 72 -1.25 3.11 -18.51
N CYS A 73 -1.16 1.86 -18.99
CA CYS A 73 -0.47 1.46 -20.22
C CYS A 73 -1.15 1.96 -21.50
#